data_AF-A0A8J2WXI4-F1
#
_entry.id   AF-A0A8J2WXI4-F1
#
_cell.length_a   1.000
_cell.length_b   1.000
_cell.length_c   1.000
_cell.angle_alpha   90.00
_cell.angle_beta   90.00
_cell.angle_gamma   90.00
#
_symmetry.space_group_name_H-M   'P 1'
#
loop_
_entity.id
_entity.type
_entity.pdbx_description
1 polymer ?
#
loop_
_entity_poly.entity_id
_entity_poly.type
_entity_poly.pdbx_seq_one_letter_code
_entity_poly.pdbx_strand_id
1 'polypeptide(L)'
;MRLLLCCAVVAGDAKRRRLVGRRRRRECLAAAPQVPARRVVAADLVREAREALRLPYHDPSRYFSVEQDPARGGAVDVYALAGSWPHSNKRDTTTRRRCADAGLGATCGAAAVVLRAPFASMNLALLRDAHGALAGALGGKLAGLRTTPALRSPLAATRRFDAAFRPAGDGFGGAFARDKCVERRAGFDACEFDGRFSAAALRGRTLVYARANTRAGGGGRAVQVVAAAGAPPPPGAAWGPFRRVRFLAGAEAWQRAVAADVGADVYTFAAKPNPVDPGGSLAALFPVAVAPPPDALNRTARYLATEAYVALAFSCDGVRFSAPVALLRATPASDRGEVNDHPVDGFATLADGRPAFYVHEGVPGTFKELCAYRADKSAGVASRLVRYALDRAALEAATRDAKRALACAAS
;
A
#
# COMPACT_ATOMS: atom_id res chain seq x y z
N MET A 1 -5.49 -3.45 -62.36
CA MET A 1 -4.17 -3.73 -61.75
C MET A 1 -3.88 -2.88 -60.49
N ARG A 2 -4.84 -2.75 -59.54
CA ARG A 2 -4.69 -1.88 -58.34
C ARG A 2 -5.00 -2.56 -56.99
N LEU A 3 -5.29 -3.85 -56.97
CA LEU A 3 -5.66 -4.59 -55.73
C LEU A 3 -4.51 -5.37 -55.06
N LEU A 4 -3.34 -5.47 -55.70
CA LEU A 4 -2.20 -6.25 -55.17
C LEU A 4 -1.22 -5.46 -54.29
N LEU A 5 -1.29 -4.12 -54.26
CA LEU A 5 -0.37 -3.30 -53.45
C LEU A 5 -0.80 -3.13 -51.97
N CYS A 6 -2.09 -3.19 -51.63
CA CYS A 6 -2.54 -3.02 -50.23
C CYS A 6 -2.14 -4.21 -49.33
N CYS A 7 -2.19 -5.43 -49.83
CA CYS A 7 -1.84 -6.62 -49.04
C CYS A 7 -0.34 -6.70 -48.72
N ALA A 8 0.53 -6.21 -49.61
CA ALA A 8 1.98 -6.22 -49.39
C ALA A 8 2.41 -5.20 -48.31
N VAL A 9 1.76 -4.04 -48.23
CA VAL A 9 2.02 -3.02 -47.21
C VAL A 9 1.51 -3.47 -45.83
N VAL A 10 0.32 -4.10 -45.77
CA VAL A 10 -0.23 -4.66 -44.51
C VAL A 10 0.58 -5.87 -44.02
N ALA A 11 1.04 -6.74 -44.92
CA ALA A 11 1.91 -7.86 -44.57
C ALA A 11 3.30 -7.39 -44.13
N GLY A 12 3.86 -6.35 -44.76
CA GLY A 12 5.11 -5.70 -44.37
C GLY A 12 5.04 -5.03 -43.00
N ASP A 13 3.91 -4.38 -42.68
CA ASP A 13 3.67 -3.76 -41.38
C ASP A 13 3.40 -4.81 -40.29
N ALA A 14 2.73 -5.92 -40.60
CA ALA A 14 2.57 -7.05 -39.69
C ALA A 14 3.91 -7.78 -39.42
N LYS A 15 4.78 -7.93 -40.43
CA LYS A 15 6.13 -8.50 -40.30
C LYS A 15 7.05 -7.56 -39.52
N ARG A 16 6.99 -6.24 -39.76
CA ARG A 16 7.69 -5.20 -38.96
C ARG A 16 7.19 -5.20 -37.52
N ARG A 17 5.89 -5.22 -37.26
CA ARG A 17 5.31 -5.33 -35.91
C ARG A 17 5.73 -6.64 -35.21
N ARG A 18 5.80 -7.76 -35.93
CA ARG A 18 6.34 -9.04 -35.40
C ARG A 18 7.83 -8.99 -35.11
N LEU A 19 8.64 -8.36 -35.95
CA LEU A 19 10.09 -8.22 -35.77
C LEU A 19 10.43 -7.22 -34.65
N VAL A 20 9.76 -6.08 -34.59
CA VAL A 20 9.83 -5.12 -33.48
C VAL A 20 9.35 -5.78 -32.18
N GLY A 21 8.27 -6.57 -32.23
CA GLY A 21 7.80 -7.37 -31.10
C GLY A 21 8.78 -8.46 -30.66
N ARG A 22 9.50 -9.11 -31.57
CA ARG A 22 10.53 -10.13 -31.28
C ARG A 22 11.85 -9.52 -30.77
N ARG A 23 12.28 -8.37 -31.30
CA ARG A 23 13.48 -7.65 -30.84
C ARG A 23 13.25 -7.06 -29.45
N ARG A 24 12.10 -6.40 -29.23
CA ARG A 24 11.65 -6.00 -27.88
C ARG A 24 11.57 -7.21 -26.95
N ARG A 25 11.07 -8.36 -27.40
CA ARG A 25 11.01 -9.58 -26.56
C ARG A 25 12.40 -10.10 -26.14
N ARG A 26 13.43 -10.04 -27.00
CA ARG A 26 14.80 -10.48 -26.65
C ARG A 26 15.49 -9.51 -25.68
N GLU A 27 15.40 -8.20 -25.94
CA GLU A 27 15.90 -7.17 -25.01
C GLU A 27 15.17 -7.25 -23.65
N CYS A 28 13.89 -7.62 -23.66
CA CYS A 28 13.08 -7.78 -22.47
C CYS A 28 13.32 -9.03 -21.62
N LEU A 29 13.76 -10.15 -22.21
CA LEU A 29 14.11 -11.35 -21.44
C LEU A 29 15.48 -11.22 -20.77
N ALA A 30 16.37 -10.39 -21.33
CA ALA A 30 17.65 -10.04 -20.71
C ALA A 30 17.50 -9.07 -19.52
N ALA A 31 16.38 -8.34 -19.45
CA ALA A 31 16.05 -7.35 -18.42
C ALA A 31 14.93 -7.83 -17.46
N ALA A 32 14.83 -9.14 -17.23
CA ALA A 32 13.85 -9.70 -16.28
C ALA A 32 13.95 -8.99 -14.91
N PRO A 33 12.84 -8.83 -14.16
CA PRO A 33 12.87 -8.21 -12.84
C PRO A 33 13.90 -8.96 -11.98
N GLN A 34 14.98 -8.29 -11.62
CA GLN A 34 15.94 -8.89 -10.72
C GLN A 34 15.34 -8.81 -9.33
N VAL A 35 14.80 -9.93 -8.85
CA VAL A 35 14.51 -10.09 -7.43
C VAL A 35 15.82 -9.82 -6.69
N PRO A 36 15.87 -8.85 -5.76
CA PRO A 36 17.13 -8.47 -5.12
C PRO A 36 17.79 -9.68 -4.44
N ALA A 37 19.08 -9.93 -4.73
CA ALA A 37 19.83 -11.06 -4.15
C ALA A 37 20.02 -10.93 -2.62
N ARG A 38 20.10 -9.69 -2.11
CA ARG A 38 20.01 -9.37 -0.67
C ARG A 38 18.82 -8.44 -0.46
N ARG A 39 17.82 -8.95 0.26
CA ARG A 39 16.55 -8.26 0.47
C ARG A 39 16.55 -7.36 1.69
N VAL A 40 17.11 -7.81 2.81
CA VAL A 40 17.19 -7.01 4.06
C VAL A 40 18.32 -5.99 3.95
N VAL A 41 18.01 -4.73 4.21
CA VAL A 41 18.96 -3.60 4.21
C VAL A 41 19.32 -3.21 5.64
N ALA A 42 18.32 -3.00 6.49
CA ALA A 42 18.50 -2.70 7.91
C ALA A 42 18.63 -4.00 8.74
N ALA A 43 19.79 -4.66 8.67
CA ALA A 43 20.05 -5.95 9.33
C ALA A 43 20.14 -5.87 10.88
N ASP A 44 20.36 -4.66 11.40
CA ASP A 44 20.27 -4.32 12.81
C ASP A 44 18.81 -4.31 13.30
N LEU A 45 17.88 -3.86 12.44
CA LEU A 45 16.48 -3.73 12.78
C LEU A 45 15.65 -4.97 12.42
N VAL A 46 15.93 -5.62 11.29
CA VAL A 46 15.21 -6.81 10.80
C VAL A 46 16.07 -8.05 11.05
N ARG A 47 15.63 -8.91 11.97
CA ARG A 47 16.40 -10.09 12.43
C ARG A 47 16.07 -11.37 11.70
N GLU A 48 14.81 -11.50 11.28
CA GLU A 48 14.28 -12.75 10.75
C GLU A 48 13.29 -12.45 9.64
N ALA A 49 13.35 -13.24 8.56
CA ALA A 49 12.35 -13.27 7.51
C ALA A 49 11.83 -14.70 7.37
N ARG A 50 10.51 -14.88 7.40
CA ARG A 50 9.87 -16.19 7.28
C ARG A 50 8.68 -16.11 6.32
N GLU A 51 8.63 -17.02 5.36
CA GLU A 51 7.42 -17.19 4.54
C GLU A 51 6.27 -17.62 5.46
N ALA A 52 5.24 -16.77 5.53
CA ALA A 52 4.14 -16.89 6.46
C ALA A 52 2.91 -17.51 5.75
N LEU A 53 2.68 -17.12 4.50
CA LEU A 53 1.63 -17.71 3.67
C LEU A 53 2.05 -17.69 2.21
N ARG A 54 2.04 -18.85 1.55
CA ARG A 54 2.14 -18.93 0.08
C ARG A 54 0.77 -18.74 -0.53
N LEU A 55 0.68 -17.84 -1.51
CA LEU A 55 -0.56 -17.57 -2.23
C LEU A 55 -0.46 -18.21 -3.63
N PRO A 56 -1.50 -18.94 -4.09
CA PRO A 56 -1.57 -19.38 -5.46
C PRO A 56 -1.38 -18.22 -6.44
N TYR A 57 -0.80 -18.48 -7.61
CA TYR A 57 -0.59 -17.44 -8.63
C TYR A 57 -1.88 -16.71 -9.03
N HIS A 58 -3.01 -17.43 -9.05
CA HIS A 58 -4.34 -16.90 -9.34
C HIS A 58 -5.08 -16.37 -8.11
N ASP A 59 -4.45 -16.32 -6.94
CA ASP A 59 -5.10 -15.83 -5.73
C ASP A 59 -5.49 -14.35 -5.90
N PRO A 60 -6.79 -14.04 -5.72
CA PRO A 60 -7.29 -12.67 -5.92
C PRO A 60 -6.96 -11.76 -4.73
N SER A 61 -6.46 -12.27 -3.61
CA SER A 61 -6.25 -11.51 -2.37
C SER A 61 -5.19 -10.42 -2.56
N ARG A 62 -5.55 -9.20 -2.18
CA ARG A 62 -4.75 -7.98 -2.25
C ARG A 62 -5.00 -7.14 -1.00
N TYR A 63 -4.14 -6.15 -0.77
CA TYR A 63 -4.30 -5.15 0.30
C TYR A 63 -4.52 -5.77 1.67
N PHE A 64 -3.60 -6.67 2.05
CA PHE A 64 -3.70 -7.42 3.30
C PHE A 64 -3.60 -6.50 4.52
N SER A 65 -4.45 -6.70 5.52
CA SER A 65 -4.31 -6.10 6.86
C SER A 65 -4.10 -7.19 7.89
N VAL A 66 -3.35 -6.90 8.95
CA VAL A 66 -3.19 -7.78 10.11
C VAL A 66 -3.64 -7.01 11.34
N GLU A 67 -4.55 -7.59 12.10
CA GLU A 67 -5.06 -7.02 13.33
C GLU A 67 -4.88 -8.05 14.45
N GLN A 68 -4.09 -7.71 15.46
CA GLN A 68 -3.92 -8.52 16.65
C GLN A 68 -4.83 -8.00 17.75
N ASP A 69 -5.55 -8.90 18.42
CA ASP A 69 -6.33 -8.57 19.61
C ASP A 69 -5.48 -8.87 20.85
N PRO A 70 -5.05 -7.85 21.62
CA PRO A 70 -4.23 -8.06 22.82
C PRO A 70 -4.88 -9.00 23.84
N ALA A 71 -6.22 -9.04 23.89
CA ALA A 71 -6.97 -9.91 24.81
C ALA A 71 -6.95 -11.39 24.40
N ARG A 72 -6.44 -11.74 23.21
CA ARG A 72 -6.50 -13.10 22.63
C ARG A 72 -5.15 -13.80 22.56
N GLY A 73 -4.24 -13.51 23.48
CA GLY A 73 -3.04 -14.33 23.72
C GLY A 73 -2.15 -14.52 22.49
N GLY A 74 -2.02 -13.51 21.62
CA GLY A 74 -1.16 -13.55 20.44
C GLY A 74 -1.85 -13.93 19.12
N ALA A 75 -3.13 -14.33 19.15
CA ALA A 75 -3.90 -14.62 17.94
C ALA A 75 -4.10 -13.38 17.05
N VAL A 76 -4.07 -13.59 15.73
CA VAL A 76 -4.17 -12.51 14.73
C VAL A 76 -5.27 -12.79 13.72
N ASP A 77 -5.96 -11.74 13.30
CA ASP A 77 -6.86 -11.76 12.16
C ASP A 77 -6.14 -11.19 10.92
N VAL A 78 -6.12 -11.97 9.84
CA VAL A 78 -5.61 -11.54 8.52
C VAL A 78 -6.79 -11.20 7.63
N TYR A 79 -6.89 -9.94 7.22
CA TYR A 79 -7.89 -9.46 6.29
C TYR A 79 -7.29 -9.32 4.90
N ALA A 80 -8.04 -9.67 3.86
CA ALA A 80 -7.63 -9.47 2.48
C ALA A 80 -8.80 -9.10 1.59
N LEU A 81 -8.58 -8.14 0.70
CA LEU A 81 -9.55 -7.74 -0.32
C LEU A 81 -9.32 -8.59 -1.58
N ALA A 82 -10.33 -9.32 -2.04
CA ALA A 82 -10.25 -10.05 -3.29
C ALA A 82 -10.32 -9.08 -4.50
N GLY A 83 -9.50 -9.30 -5.51
CA GLY A 83 -9.42 -8.50 -6.74
C GLY A 83 -8.79 -9.24 -7.92
N SER A 84 -8.82 -8.65 -9.11
CA SER A 84 -8.19 -9.16 -10.34
C SER A 84 -7.60 -8.03 -11.17
N TRP A 85 -6.28 -8.00 -11.38
CA TRP A 85 -5.61 -6.88 -12.06
C TRP A 85 -6.28 -6.42 -13.37
N PRO A 86 -6.36 -5.10 -13.66
CA PRO A 86 -5.90 -3.97 -12.85
C PRO A 86 -6.91 -3.50 -11.79
N HIS A 87 -7.98 -4.25 -11.57
CA HIS A 87 -9.10 -3.82 -10.75
C HIS A 87 -9.30 -4.72 -9.53
N SER A 88 -9.91 -4.19 -8.49
CA SER A 88 -10.68 -5.05 -7.59
C SER A 88 -11.82 -5.65 -8.44
N ASN A 89 -12.20 -6.90 -8.21
CA ASN A 89 -13.07 -7.63 -9.14
C ASN A 89 -14.48 -6.98 -9.14
N LYS A 90 -15.38 -7.40 -10.05
CA LYS A 90 -16.76 -6.86 -10.10
C LYS A 90 -17.62 -7.19 -8.85
N ARG A 91 -17.10 -7.90 -7.86
CA ARG A 91 -17.75 -8.35 -6.61
C ARG A 91 -16.74 -8.36 -5.46
N ASP A 92 -16.31 -7.18 -5.02
CA ASP A 92 -15.22 -7.10 -4.05
C ASP A 92 -15.62 -7.68 -2.70
N THR A 93 -14.95 -8.77 -2.36
CA THR A 93 -15.13 -9.46 -1.09
C THR A 93 -13.92 -9.19 -0.22
N THR A 94 -14.16 -8.79 1.02
CA THR A 94 -13.11 -8.86 2.05
C THR A 94 -13.25 -10.20 2.75
N THR A 95 -12.15 -10.92 2.81
CA THR A 95 -12.03 -12.17 3.56
C THR A 95 -11.25 -11.92 4.85
N ARG A 96 -11.53 -12.73 5.87
CA ARG A 96 -10.79 -12.81 7.12
C ARG A 96 -10.35 -14.24 7.34
N ARG A 97 -9.08 -14.45 7.62
CA ARG A 97 -8.53 -15.69 8.19
C ARG A 97 -8.17 -15.42 9.64
N ARG A 98 -8.56 -16.32 10.54
CA ARG A 98 -8.10 -16.28 11.93
C ARG A 98 -6.88 -17.17 12.05
N CYS A 99 -5.83 -16.68 12.69
CA CYS A 99 -4.62 -17.46 12.94
C CYS A 99 -4.36 -17.51 14.44
N ALA A 100 -3.97 -18.68 14.95
CA ALA A 100 -3.70 -18.86 16.37
C ALA A 100 -2.52 -18.01 16.87
N ASP A 101 -1.62 -17.61 15.96
CA ASP A 101 -0.46 -16.79 16.27
C ASP A 101 -0.07 -15.85 15.11
N ALA A 102 0.84 -14.91 15.43
CA ALA A 102 1.56 -14.08 14.47
C ALA A 102 2.64 -14.86 13.66
N GLY A 103 2.59 -16.20 13.68
CA GLY A 103 3.32 -17.04 12.73
C GLY A 103 2.85 -16.78 11.31
N LEU A 104 1.52 -16.76 11.16
CA LEU A 104 0.77 -17.04 9.93
C LEU A 104 1.25 -18.34 9.27
N GLY A 105 0.33 -19.20 8.85
CA GLY A 105 0.70 -20.49 8.26
C GLY A 105 -0.33 -21.56 8.59
N ALA A 106 0.13 -22.74 9.02
CA ALA A 106 -0.74 -23.85 9.40
C ALA A 106 -1.69 -23.52 10.58
N THR A 107 -1.36 -22.48 11.35
CA THR A 107 -2.21 -21.98 12.44
C THR A 107 -3.41 -21.17 11.97
N CYS A 108 -3.47 -20.83 10.67
CA CYS A 108 -4.58 -20.08 10.09
C CYS A 108 -5.72 -21.00 9.66
N GLY A 109 -6.92 -20.70 10.16
CA GLY A 109 -8.16 -21.32 9.69
C GLY A 109 -8.56 -20.86 8.28
N ALA A 110 -9.66 -21.44 7.79
CA ALA A 110 -10.22 -21.10 6.49
C ALA A 110 -10.60 -19.62 6.38
N ALA A 111 -10.49 -19.07 5.16
CA ALA A 111 -10.93 -17.71 4.88
C ALA A 111 -12.46 -17.61 4.90
N ALA A 112 -12.99 -16.75 5.77
CA ALA A 112 -14.41 -16.41 5.79
C ALA A 112 -14.63 -15.08 5.08
N VAL A 113 -15.64 -14.98 4.22
CA VAL A 113 -16.06 -13.68 3.67
C VAL A 113 -16.70 -12.87 4.77
N VAL A 114 -16.07 -11.75 5.15
CA VAL A 114 -16.57 -10.83 6.17
C VAL A 114 -17.24 -9.60 5.58
N LEU A 115 -16.97 -9.31 4.30
CA LEU A 115 -17.52 -8.16 3.61
C LEU A 115 -17.81 -8.50 2.16
N ARG A 116 -18.95 -8.02 1.65
CA ARG A 116 -19.25 -7.97 0.22
C ARG A 116 -19.64 -6.56 -0.12
N ALA A 117 -18.83 -5.88 -0.92
CA ALA A 117 -19.14 -4.54 -1.38
C ALA A 117 -20.06 -4.62 -2.62
N PRO A 118 -21.08 -3.75 -2.71
CA PRO A 118 -21.93 -3.68 -3.90
C PRO A 118 -21.27 -2.95 -5.08
N PHE A 119 -20.05 -2.42 -4.90
CA PHE A 119 -19.28 -1.67 -5.89
C PHE A 119 -17.81 -2.09 -5.86
N ALA A 120 -17.06 -1.67 -6.89
CA ALA A 120 -15.62 -1.87 -6.96
C ALA A 120 -14.92 -1.13 -5.80
N SER A 121 -14.62 -1.81 -4.70
CA SER A 121 -13.87 -1.33 -3.55
C SER A 121 -12.38 -1.45 -3.83
N MET A 122 -11.67 -0.32 -3.84
CA MET A 122 -10.23 -0.29 -4.05
C MET A 122 -9.46 -0.24 -2.72
N ASN A 123 -10.10 0.24 -1.65
CA ASN A 123 -9.44 0.52 -0.37
C ASN A 123 -10.12 -0.21 0.79
N LEU A 124 -9.32 -0.76 1.70
CA LEU A 124 -9.73 -1.21 3.03
C LEU A 124 -8.79 -0.60 4.07
N ALA A 125 -9.34 0.21 4.97
CA ALA A 125 -8.68 0.65 6.20
C ALA A 125 -9.39 0.01 7.39
N LEU A 126 -8.62 -0.46 8.36
CA LEU A 126 -9.12 -1.04 9.60
C LEU A 126 -8.59 -0.24 10.79
N LEU A 127 -9.42 -0.05 11.80
CA LEU A 127 -9.04 0.60 13.06
C LEU A 127 -9.65 -0.18 14.21
N ARG A 128 -8.82 -0.72 15.09
CA ARG A 128 -9.30 -1.30 16.35
C ARG A 128 -9.42 -0.22 17.41
N ASP A 129 -10.52 -0.23 18.14
CA ASP A 129 -10.74 0.66 19.27
C ASP A 129 -10.15 0.12 20.57
N ALA A 130 -10.17 0.94 21.63
CA ALA A 130 -9.62 0.57 22.94
C ALA A 130 -10.34 -0.63 23.59
N HIS A 131 -11.55 -0.97 23.14
CA HIS A 131 -12.36 -2.09 23.62
C HIS A 131 -12.26 -3.32 22.70
N GLY A 132 -11.39 -3.28 21.69
CA GLY A 132 -11.17 -4.37 20.74
C GLY A 132 -12.17 -4.44 19.59
N ALA A 133 -13.14 -3.52 19.48
CA ALA A 133 -14.04 -3.48 18.33
C ALA A 133 -13.29 -2.95 17.09
N LEU A 134 -13.56 -3.55 15.93
CA LEU A 134 -12.90 -3.20 14.68
C LEU A 134 -13.82 -2.32 13.84
N ALA A 135 -13.35 -1.11 13.51
CA ALA A 135 -13.95 -0.23 12.53
C ALA A 135 -13.30 -0.45 11.16
N GLY A 136 -14.09 -0.32 10.09
CA GLY A 136 -13.60 -0.44 8.72
C GLY A 136 -14.03 0.72 7.84
N ALA A 137 -13.16 1.13 6.93
CA ALA A 137 -13.48 2.06 5.86
C ALA A 137 -13.21 1.39 4.51
N LEU A 138 -14.23 1.41 3.64
CA LEU A 138 -14.09 1.07 2.23
C LEU A 138 -14.12 2.34 1.39
N GLY A 139 -13.19 2.45 0.46
CA GLY A 139 -13.25 3.43 -0.64
C GLY A 139 -13.44 2.68 -1.95
N GLY A 140 -14.42 3.06 -2.76
CA GLY A 140 -14.70 2.42 -4.04
C GLY A 140 -14.69 3.34 -5.24
N LYS A 141 -14.96 2.80 -6.42
CA LYS A 141 -15.29 3.53 -7.66
C LYS A 141 -16.68 3.06 -8.11
N LEU A 142 -17.70 3.89 -7.94
CA LEU A 142 -19.01 3.70 -8.57
C LEU A 142 -18.91 4.27 -9.99
N ALA A 143 -19.35 3.51 -10.99
CA ALA A 143 -19.40 3.97 -12.37
C ALA A 143 -20.29 5.23 -12.43
N GLY A 144 -19.68 6.39 -12.72
CA GLY A 144 -20.39 7.66 -12.92
C GLY A 144 -20.78 8.46 -11.67
N LEU A 145 -20.47 8.00 -10.44
CA LEU A 145 -20.78 8.74 -9.20
C LEU A 145 -19.56 8.82 -8.26
N ARG A 146 -19.34 10.02 -7.71
CA ARG A 146 -18.29 10.33 -6.72
C ARG A 146 -18.49 9.42 -5.51
N THR A 147 -17.45 8.70 -5.11
CA THR A 147 -17.51 7.80 -3.97
C THR A 147 -17.02 8.49 -2.71
N THR A 148 -17.81 8.38 -1.65
CA THR A 148 -17.41 8.80 -0.32
C THR A 148 -17.03 7.58 0.52
N PRO A 149 -15.78 7.46 0.95
CA PRO A 149 -15.41 6.60 2.06
C PRO A 149 -16.25 6.87 3.30
N ALA A 150 -16.44 5.89 4.18
CA ALA A 150 -16.97 6.07 5.53
C ALA A 150 -16.31 5.05 6.47
N LEU A 151 -15.73 5.51 7.58
CA LEU A 151 -15.23 4.63 8.65
C LEU A 151 -16.39 4.29 9.60
N ARG A 152 -16.73 3.01 9.77
CA ARG A 152 -17.82 2.59 10.68
C ARG A 152 -17.43 1.44 11.60
N SER A 153 -17.95 1.48 12.83
CA SER A 153 -17.85 0.45 13.87
C SER A 153 -19.26 -0.03 14.27
N PRO A 154 -19.47 -1.30 14.68
CA PRO A 154 -18.53 -2.42 14.58
C PRO A 154 -18.60 -3.11 13.20
N LEU A 155 -17.47 -3.64 12.72
CA LEU A 155 -17.44 -4.65 11.66
C LEU A 155 -17.97 -5.98 12.22
N ALA A 156 -19.28 -6.07 12.40
CA ALA A 156 -19.92 -7.30 12.86
C ALA A 156 -19.77 -8.40 11.80
N ALA A 157 -19.50 -9.63 12.25
CA ALA A 157 -19.73 -10.80 11.41
C ALA A 157 -21.23 -10.87 11.13
N THR A 158 -21.61 -10.87 9.86
CA THR A 158 -23.00 -10.87 9.34
C THR A 158 -23.66 -9.49 9.25
N ARG A 159 -23.45 -8.86 8.09
CA ARG A 159 -24.44 -8.30 7.17
C ARG A 159 -23.66 -7.95 5.90
N ARG A 160 -24.27 -7.87 4.71
CA ARG A 160 -23.51 -7.33 3.56
C ARG A 160 -23.10 -5.89 3.95
N PHE A 161 -22.22 -5.22 3.19
CA PHE A 161 -22.45 -3.78 3.06
C PHE A 161 -23.82 -3.69 2.37
N ASP A 162 -24.92 -3.83 3.13
CA ASP A 162 -26.26 -4.03 2.59
C ASP A 162 -26.63 -2.79 1.76
N ALA A 163 -27.60 -2.94 0.87
CA ALA A 163 -28.21 -1.84 0.12
C ALA A 163 -28.76 -0.70 1.02
N ALA A 164 -28.78 -0.90 2.35
CA ALA A 164 -28.95 0.12 3.37
C ALA A 164 -27.68 0.95 3.66
N PHE A 165 -26.60 0.79 2.88
CA PHE A 165 -25.59 1.83 2.64
C PHE A 165 -26.26 2.98 1.90
N ARG A 166 -27.15 3.68 2.61
CA ARG A 166 -27.37 5.09 2.37
C ARG A 166 -26.22 5.77 3.11
N PRO A 167 -25.22 6.37 2.43
CA PRO A 167 -24.33 7.30 3.10
C PRO A 167 -25.22 8.29 3.83
N ALA A 168 -25.28 8.20 5.16
CA ALA A 168 -25.88 9.22 5.99
C ALA A 168 -24.91 10.40 5.91
N GLY A 169 -24.99 11.15 4.83
CA GLY A 169 -23.93 12.06 4.41
C GLY A 169 -22.66 11.36 3.94
N ASP A 170 -21.78 12.14 3.36
CA ASP A 170 -20.40 11.73 3.17
C ASP A 170 -19.80 11.37 4.54
N GLY A 171 -19.42 10.11 4.78
CA GLY A 171 -18.88 9.68 6.08
C GLY A 171 -17.59 10.40 6.53
N PHE A 172 -17.09 11.34 5.72
CA PHE A 172 -16.01 12.26 6.02
C PHE A 172 -16.38 13.75 5.82
N GLY A 173 -17.66 14.14 5.87
CA GLY A 173 -18.07 15.56 5.89
C GLY A 173 -17.56 16.41 4.71
N GLY A 174 -17.49 15.80 3.53
CA GLY A 174 -17.05 16.45 2.30
C GLY A 174 -15.54 16.57 2.15
N ALA A 175 -14.73 15.99 3.06
CA ALA A 175 -13.27 16.04 3.01
C ALA A 175 -12.65 15.54 1.69
N PHE A 176 -13.42 14.84 0.86
CA PHE A 176 -13.00 14.31 -0.44
C PHE A 176 -13.32 15.24 -1.62
N ALA A 177 -13.82 16.44 -1.37
CA ALA A 177 -13.92 17.48 -2.38
C ALA A 177 -12.53 17.87 -2.88
N ARG A 178 -12.42 18.27 -4.15
CA ARG A 178 -11.13 18.54 -4.82
C ARG A 178 -10.31 19.62 -4.11
N ASP A 179 -10.99 20.62 -3.57
CA ASP A 179 -10.41 21.72 -2.79
C ASP A 179 -9.96 21.31 -1.38
N LYS A 180 -10.36 20.11 -0.92
CA LYS A 180 -10.04 19.56 0.40
C LYS A 180 -8.99 18.43 0.36
N CYS A 181 -8.36 18.19 -0.79
CA CYS A 181 -7.30 17.19 -0.94
C CYS A 181 -6.19 17.61 -1.90
N VAL A 182 -5.18 16.74 -2.00
CA VAL A 182 -4.09 16.88 -2.96
C VAL A 182 -4.35 16.03 -4.20
N GLU A 183 -4.98 16.64 -5.20
CA GLU A 183 -5.16 16.10 -6.56
C GLU A 183 -4.74 17.14 -7.60
N ARG A 184 -3.51 17.01 -8.11
CA ARG A 184 -2.92 17.97 -9.05
C ARG A 184 -3.04 17.56 -10.51
N ARG A 185 -3.57 16.37 -10.82
CA ARG A 185 -3.71 15.92 -12.21
C ARG A 185 -4.79 16.73 -12.94
N ALA A 186 -4.53 17.02 -14.21
CA ALA A 186 -5.51 17.69 -15.06
C ALA A 186 -6.70 16.75 -15.37
N GLY A 187 -7.91 17.30 -15.43
CA GLY A 187 -9.13 16.56 -15.81
C GLY A 187 -9.80 15.73 -14.70
N PHE A 188 -9.39 15.89 -13.43
CA PHE A 188 -10.02 15.23 -12.28
C PHE A 188 -10.82 16.22 -11.44
N ASP A 189 -12.16 16.10 -11.39
CA ASP A 189 -13.04 17.00 -10.62
C ASP A 189 -13.23 16.61 -9.15
N ALA A 190 -12.62 15.51 -8.74
CA ALA A 190 -12.59 15.00 -7.38
C ALA A 190 -11.27 14.27 -7.13
N CYS A 191 -10.96 14.03 -5.86
CA CYS A 191 -9.78 13.31 -5.45
C CYS A 191 -9.86 11.84 -5.87
N GLU A 192 -8.83 11.31 -6.55
CA GLU A 192 -8.76 9.87 -6.81
C GLU A 192 -7.83 9.17 -5.82
N PHE A 193 -8.45 8.34 -4.98
CA PHE A 193 -7.77 7.52 -3.98
C PHE A 193 -7.61 6.07 -4.44
N ASP A 194 -7.00 5.84 -5.59
CA ASP A 194 -6.56 4.50 -5.95
C ASP A 194 -5.32 4.10 -5.11
N GLY A 195 -5.14 2.81 -4.87
CA GLY A 195 -4.23 2.27 -3.86
C GLY A 195 -4.99 1.76 -2.64
N ARG A 196 -4.48 2.07 -1.45
CA ARG A 196 -4.97 1.54 -0.17
C ARG A 196 -5.20 2.68 0.83
N PHE A 197 -6.23 2.55 1.67
CA PHE A 197 -6.34 3.31 2.91
C PHE A 197 -5.70 2.60 4.10
N SER A 198 -5.18 3.38 5.03
CA SER A 198 -4.77 2.91 6.36
C SER A 198 -5.37 3.83 7.41
N ALA A 199 -5.74 3.27 8.57
CA ALA A 199 -6.29 4.03 9.68
C ALA A 199 -5.54 3.74 10.97
N ALA A 200 -5.30 4.80 11.74
CA ALA A 200 -4.57 4.75 13.00
C ALA A 200 -5.21 5.64 14.06
N ALA A 201 -5.12 5.20 15.32
CA ALA A 201 -5.38 6.03 16.48
C ALA A 201 -4.07 6.69 16.94
N LEU A 202 -4.11 8.00 17.23
CA LEU A 202 -3.00 8.71 17.84
C LEU A 202 -3.53 9.85 18.71
N ARG A 203 -3.21 9.82 20.01
CA ARG A 203 -3.54 10.88 20.97
C ARG A 203 -5.02 11.31 20.90
N GLY A 204 -5.93 10.33 20.99
CA GLY A 204 -7.37 10.55 20.98
C GLY A 204 -7.97 10.98 19.63
N ARG A 205 -7.19 10.91 18.53
CA ARG A 205 -7.66 11.20 17.17
C ARG A 205 -7.59 9.96 16.31
N THR A 206 -8.50 9.89 15.35
CA THR A 206 -8.42 8.95 14.24
C THR A 206 -7.82 9.64 13.03
N LEU A 207 -6.83 9.00 12.44
CA LEU A 207 -6.20 9.42 11.20
C LEU A 207 -6.48 8.40 10.12
N VAL A 208 -6.84 8.88 8.93
CA VAL A 208 -7.03 8.06 7.73
C VAL A 208 -6.07 8.55 6.65
N TYR A 209 -5.18 7.65 6.25
CA TYR A 209 -4.17 7.88 5.25
C TYR A 209 -4.65 7.38 3.90
N ALA A 210 -4.34 8.15 2.87
CA ALA A 210 -4.72 7.88 1.50
C ALA A 210 -3.67 8.40 0.53
N ARG A 211 -3.71 7.90 -0.71
CA ARG A 211 -2.84 8.39 -1.78
C ARG A 211 -3.15 9.86 -2.09
N ALA A 212 -2.10 10.62 -2.39
CA ALA A 212 -2.13 11.96 -2.95
C ALA A 212 -1.47 11.96 -4.35
N ASN A 213 -1.98 12.77 -5.27
CA ASN A 213 -1.42 12.90 -6.61
C ASN A 213 -0.85 14.31 -6.77
N THR A 214 0.48 14.43 -6.85
CA THR A 214 1.17 15.71 -6.66
C THR A 214 1.71 16.31 -7.96
N ARG A 215 1.54 15.61 -9.10
CA ARG A 215 2.00 16.05 -10.42
C ARG A 215 0.85 16.09 -11.42
N ALA A 216 0.90 17.09 -12.32
CA ALA A 216 -0.15 17.31 -13.32
C ALA A 216 -0.23 16.20 -14.39
N GLY A 217 0.92 15.70 -14.87
CA GLY A 217 1.02 14.68 -15.92
C GLY A 217 0.86 13.23 -15.44
N GLY A 218 0.52 13.00 -14.17
CA GLY A 218 0.56 11.68 -13.53
C GLY A 218 1.93 11.32 -12.94
N GLY A 219 1.97 10.25 -12.14
CA GLY A 219 3.09 9.97 -11.23
C GLY A 219 3.13 10.95 -10.05
N GLY A 220 4.23 10.98 -9.29
CA GLY A 220 4.33 11.84 -8.10
C GLY A 220 3.29 11.48 -7.06
N ARG A 221 3.18 10.18 -6.78
CA ARG A 221 2.29 9.63 -5.77
C ARG A 221 2.92 9.90 -4.42
N ALA A 222 2.15 10.57 -3.57
CA ALA A 222 2.50 10.83 -2.20
C ALA A 222 1.37 10.33 -1.30
N VAL A 223 1.42 10.72 -0.04
CA VAL A 223 0.42 10.36 0.95
C VAL A 223 -0.20 11.64 1.50
N GLN A 224 -1.49 11.56 1.80
CA GLN A 224 -2.23 12.57 2.52
C GLN A 224 -3.03 11.92 3.64
N VAL A 225 -3.34 12.71 4.66
CA VAL A 225 -4.02 12.26 5.87
C VAL A 225 -5.14 13.21 6.21
N VAL A 226 -6.26 12.65 6.63
CA VAL A 226 -7.36 13.38 7.26
C VAL A 226 -7.54 12.89 8.67
N ALA A 227 -7.99 13.78 9.57
CA ALA A 227 -8.18 13.43 10.96
C ALA A 227 -9.55 13.88 11.48
N ALA A 228 -10.05 13.11 12.44
CA ALA A 228 -11.22 13.43 13.26
C ALA A 228 -10.90 13.15 14.74
N ALA A 229 -11.61 13.83 15.64
CA ALA A 229 -11.55 13.54 17.07
C ALA A 229 -12.23 12.20 17.39
N GLY A 230 -11.72 11.51 18.41
CA GLY A 230 -12.16 10.17 18.80
C GLY A 230 -11.39 9.06 18.08
N ALA A 231 -11.29 7.91 18.73
CA ALA A 231 -10.69 6.69 18.17
C ALA A 231 -11.49 5.46 18.63
N PRO A 232 -12.53 5.03 17.88
CA PRO A 232 -12.99 5.55 16.59
C PRO A 232 -13.72 6.89 16.75
N PRO A 233 -13.88 7.66 15.66
CA PRO A 233 -14.64 8.89 15.72
C PRO A 233 -16.14 8.58 15.88
N PRO A 234 -16.91 9.42 16.60
CA PRO A 234 -18.36 9.25 16.70
C PRO A 234 -19.05 9.42 15.33
N PRO A 235 -20.26 8.86 15.13
CA PRO A 235 -21.06 9.12 13.94
C PRO A 235 -21.24 10.63 13.71
N GLY A 236 -21.03 11.09 12.47
CA GLY A 236 -21.13 12.51 12.12
C GLY A 236 -19.94 13.37 12.58
N ALA A 237 -18.85 12.78 13.06
CA ALA A 237 -17.64 13.53 13.41
C ALA A 237 -17.18 14.44 12.26
N ALA A 238 -16.80 15.66 12.61
CA ALA A 238 -16.22 16.60 11.67
C ALA A 238 -14.80 16.15 11.30
N TRP A 239 -14.57 15.94 10.00
CA TRP A 239 -13.25 15.67 9.45
C TRP A 239 -12.65 16.97 8.91
N GLY A 240 -11.38 17.20 9.18
CA GLY A 240 -10.65 18.31 8.56
C GLY A 240 -10.44 18.11 7.05
N PRO A 241 -9.80 19.07 6.37
CA PRO A 241 -9.27 18.83 5.02
C PRO A 241 -8.10 17.83 5.08
N PHE A 242 -7.85 17.14 3.97
CA PHE A 242 -6.64 16.34 3.84
C PHE A 242 -5.40 17.23 3.89
N ARG A 243 -4.42 16.76 4.65
CA ARG A 243 -3.09 17.36 4.73
C ARG A 243 -2.09 16.42 4.07
N ARG A 244 -1.20 16.96 3.26
CA ARG A 244 -0.10 16.18 2.70
C ARG A 244 0.83 15.71 3.80
N VAL A 245 1.14 14.41 3.81
CA VAL A 245 2.19 13.83 4.65
C VAL A 245 3.55 14.35 4.19
N ARG A 246 4.41 14.70 5.15
CA ARG A 246 5.75 15.22 4.90
C ARG A 246 6.79 14.37 5.61
N PHE A 247 7.87 14.05 4.93
CA PHE A 247 9.02 13.35 5.52
C PHE A 247 10.14 14.35 5.80
N LEU A 248 10.87 14.16 6.90
CA LEU A 248 12.16 14.82 7.07
C LEU A 248 13.13 14.32 5.99
N ALA A 249 14.00 15.19 5.51
CA ALA A 249 15.09 14.79 4.64
C ALA A 249 16.10 13.95 5.43
N GLY A 250 16.57 12.87 4.81
CA GLY A 250 17.65 12.04 5.36
C GLY A 250 18.99 12.29 4.65
N ALA A 251 20.01 11.53 5.06
CA ALA A 251 21.36 11.62 4.54
C ALA A 251 21.51 11.00 3.14
N GLU A 252 20.63 10.09 2.75
CA GLU A 252 20.69 9.39 1.46
C GLU A 252 19.91 10.15 0.37
N ALA A 253 20.36 10.01 -0.88
CA ALA A 253 19.77 10.73 -2.01
C ALA A 253 18.29 10.37 -2.22
N TRP A 254 17.92 9.09 -2.08
CA TRP A 254 16.53 8.65 -2.21
C TRP A 254 15.64 9.20 -1.08
N GLN A 255 16.16 9.35 0.15
CA GLN A 255 15.41 9.96 1.25
C GLN A 255 15.11 11.44 0.96
N ARG A 256 16.09 12.18 0.40
CA ARG A 256 15.88 13.56 -0.05
C ARG A 256 14.86 13.64 -1.18
N ALA A 257 14.91 12.71 -2.13
CA ALA A 257 13.94 12.61 -3.22
C ALA A 257 12.50 12.39 -2.70
N VAL A 258 12.33 11.54 -1.68
CA VAL A 258 11.04 11.34 -0.99
C VAL A 258 10.58 12.61 -0.28
N ALA A 259 11.45 13.25 0.51
CA ALA A 259 11.10 14.46 1.25
C ALA A 259 10.73 15.64 0.34
N ALA A 260 11.38 15.75 -0.83
CA ALA A 260 11.11 16.77 -1.83
C ALA A 260 9.96 16.39 -2.80
N ASP A 261 9.53 15.13 -2.79
CA ASP A 261 8.58 14.56 -3.75
C ASP A 261 9.05 14.67 -5.22
N VAL A 262 10.36 14.51 -5.42
CA VAL A 262 11.04 14.61 -6.71
C VAL A 262 11.55 13.25 -7.14
N GLY A 263 10.88 12.63 -8.12
CA GLY A 263 11.30 11.33 -8.66
C GLY A 263 10.96 10.16 -7.74
N ALA A 264 10.39 10.43 -6.57
CA ALA A 264 9.90 9.44 -5.62
C ALA A 264 8.38 9.26 -5.71
N ASP A 265 7.94 8.02 -5.60
CA ASP A 265 6.54 7.62 -5.58
C ASP A 265 6.28 6.68 -4.39
N VAL A 266 5.29 7.05 -3.56
CA VAL A 266 4.76 6.23 -2.47
C VAL A 266 3.33 5.83 -2.84
N TYR A 267 3.13 4.56 -3.22
CA TYR A 267 1.86 4.09 -3.78
C TYR A 267 0.83 3.71 -2.70
N THR A 268 1.28 3.11 -1.61
CA THR A 268 0.46 2.75 -0.44
C THR A 268 1.14 3.20 0.84
N PHE A 269 0.37 3.34 1.91
CA PHE A 269 0.88 3.76 3.20
C PHE A 269 0.14 3.02 4.30
N ALA A 270 0.87 2.26 5.11
CA ALA A 270 0.35 1.44 6.20
C ALA A 270 0.85 2.03 7.53
N ALA A 271 0.07 2.96 8.10
CA ALA A 271 0.40 3.63 9.34
C ALA A 271 -0.44 3.05 10.49
N LYS A 272 0.23 2.64 11.56
CA LYS A 272 -0.39 2.07 12.76
C LYS A 272 0.29 2.61 14.01
N PRO A 273 -0.33 2.48 15.21
CA PRO A 273 0.36 2.73 16.46
C PRO A 273 1.71 2.04 16.49
N ASN A 274 2.75 2.77 16.92
CA ASN A 274 4.10 2.23 17.01
C ASN A 274 4.12 1.07 18.03
N PRO A 275 4.53 -0.16 17.66
CA PRO A 275 4.45 -1.31 18.56
C PRO A 275 5.33 -1.19 19.83
N VAL A 276 6.30 -0.28 19.87
CA VAL A 276 7.16 -0.03 21.04
C VAL A 276 6.91 1.32 21.74
N ASP A 277 5.98 2.12 21.21
CA ASP A 277 5.54 3.39 21.81
C ASP A 277 4.04 3.61 21.52
N PRO A 278 3.18 2.64 21.91
CA PRO A 278 1.77 2.66 21.54
C PRO A 278 1.08 3.88 22.15
N GLY A 279 0.37 4.65 21.32
CA GLY A 279 -0.30 5.89 21.73
C GLY A 279 0.60 7.14 21.72
N GLY A 280 1.92 6.97 21.88
CA GLY A 280 2.91 8.05 21.84
C GLY A 280 3.32 8.46 20.42
N SER A 281 3.42 7.48 19.52
CA SER A 281 3.80 7.66 18.11
C SER A 281 3.14 6.64 17.17
N LEU A 282 3.26 6.90 15.86
CA LEU A 282 2.91 5.99 14.78
C LEU A 282 4.17 5.45 14.13
N ALA A 283 4.09 4.22 13.65
CA ALA A 283 5.03 3.62 12.72
C ALA A 283 4.31 3.39 11.38
N ALA A 284 4.93 3.82 10.28
CA ALA A 284 4.37 3.68 8.95
C ALA A 284 5.30 2.87 8.04
N LEU A 285 4.75 1.81 7.46
CA LEU A 285 5.38 1.01 6.42
C LEU A 285 4.84 1.42 5.06
N PHE A 286 5.73 1.56 4.10
CA PHE A 286 5.32 1.93 2.75
C PHE A 286 6.32 1.47 1.69
N PRO A 287 5.85 1.07 0.50
CA PRO A 287 6.72 0.90 -0.62
C PRO A 287 7.06 2.27 -1.20
N VAL A 288 8.32 2.43 -1.59
CA VAL A 288 8.79 3.63 -2.28
C VAL A 288 9.61 3.20 -3.49
N ALA A 289 9.36 3.86 -4.61
CA ALA A 289 10.24 3.80 -5.77
C ALA A 289 10.83 5.18 -6.04
N VAL A 290 12.12 5.25 -6.29
CA VAL A 290 12.84 6.46 -6.66
C VAL A 290 13.45 6.24 -8.03
N ALA A 291 12.85 6.89 -9.02
CA ALA A 291 13.29 6.82 -10.40
C ALA A 291 14.12 8.06 -10.74
N PRO A 292 15.17 7.91 -11.57
CA PRO A 292 15.88 9.05 -12.13
C PRO A 292 14.95 10.03 -12.85
N PRO A 293 15.36 11.30 -13.01
CA PRO A 293 14.62 12.29 -13.78
C PRO A 293 14.27 11.78 -15.21
N PRO A 294 13.06 12.09 -15.71
CA PRO A 294 12.56 11.54 -16.97
C PRO A 294 13.32 12.02 -18.22
N ASP A 295 14.04 13.13 -18.13
CA ASP A 295 14.92 13.70 -19.15
C ASP A 295 16.28 13.03 -19.23
N ALA A 296 16.70 12.30 -18.19
CA ALA A 296 18.02 11.69 -18.12
C ALA A 296 18.11 10.34 -18.86
N LEU A 297 17.01 9.59 -19.00
CA LEU A 297 17.03 8.20 -19.47
C LEU A 297 15.75 7.84 -20.25
N ASN A 298 15.89 6.94 -21.23
CA ASN A 298 14.72 6.29 -21.85
C ASN A 298 13.98 5.41 -20.82
N ARG A 299 12.73 5.02 -21.11
CA ARG A 299 11.87 4.26 -20.18
C ARG A 299 12.51 2.99 -19.62
N THR A 300 13.16 2.19 -20.47
CA THR A 300 13.80 0.93 -20.05
C THR A 300 15.00 1.18 -19.15
N ALA A 301 15.88 2.10 -19.53
CA ALA A 301 17.03 2.48 -18.70
C ALA A 301 16.57 3.08 -17.36
N ARG A 302 15.49 3.87 -17.38
CA ARG A 302 14.89 4.45 -16.18
C ARG A 302 14.31 3.38 -15.25
N TYR A 303 13.60 2.39 -15.80
CA TYR A 303 13.11 1.24 -15.02
C TYR A 303 14.27 0.50 -14.35
N LEU A 304 15.33 0.19 -15.11
CA LEU A 304 16.51 -0.52 -14.59
C LEU A 304 17.28 0.29 -13.52
N ALA A 305 17.26 1.61 -13.62
CA ALA A 305 17.89 2.51 -12.66
C ALA A 305 16.94 2.93 -11.51
N THR A 306 15.71 2.43 -11.47
CA THR A 306 14.77 2.75 -10.39
C THR A 306 15.14 1.96 -9.15
N GLU A 307 15.41 2.68 -8.07
CA GLU A 307 15.56 2.08 -6.75
C GLU A 307 14.20 1.88 -6.12
N ALA A 308 13.97 0.73 -5.48
CA ALA A 308 12.73 0.47 -4.76
C ALA A 308 13.00 -0.15 -3.39
N TYR A 309 12.23 0.30 -2.40
CA TYR A 309 12.35 -0.13 -1.02
C TYR A 309 10.97 -0.36 -0.39
N VAL A 310 10.92 -1.26 0.60
CA VAL A 310 9.94 -1.15 1.68
C VAL A 310 10.61 -0.38 2.80
N ALA A 311 10.04 0.78 3.14
CA ALA A 311 10.58 1.70 4.12
C ALA A 311 9.69 1.81 5.36
N LEU A 312 10.31 2.27 6.45
CA LEU A 312 9.69 2.58 7.73
C LEU A 312 9.93 4.05 8.07
N ALA A 313 8.91 4.75 8.56
CA ALA A 313 9.06 6.07 9.15
C ALA A 313 8.14 6.24 10.36
N PHE A 314 8.49 7.14 11.27
CA PHE A 314 7.74 7.36 12.51
C PHE A 314 7.12 8.75 12.54
N SER A 315 6.02 8.93 13.26
CA SER A 315 5.37 10.23 13.44
C SER A 315 4.80 10.41 14.83
N CYS A 316 4.83 11.65 15.35
CA CYS A 316 4.20 12.02 16.62
C CYS A 316 2.90 12.81 16.45
N ASP A 317 2.60 13.30 15.25
CA ASP A 317 1.43 14.12 14.95
C ASP A 317 0.53 13.51 13.85
N GLY A 318 1.03 12.47 13.17
CA GLY A 318 0.39 11.77 12.06
C GLY A 318 0.47 12.49 10.70
N VAL A 319 1.22 13.59 10.59
CA VAL A 319 1.37 14.38 9.35
C VAL A 319 2.83 14.51 8.96
N ARG A 320 3.71 14.79 9.93
CA ARG A 320 5.16 14.86 9.75
C ARG A 320 5.78 13.55 10.20
N PHE A 321 6.53 12.93 9.31
CA PHE A 321 7.24 11.69 9.55
C PHE A 321 8.75 11.91 9.54
N SER A 322 9.47 11.06 10.26
CA SER A 322 10.93 11.03 10.26
C SER A 322 11.49 10.78 8.86
N ALA A 323 12.81 10.90 8.71
CA ALA A 323 13.46 10.40 7.51
C ALA A 323 13.14 8.89 7.36
N PRO A 324 12.78 8.41 6.17
CA PRO A 324 12.48 7.00 5.95
C PRO A 324 13.71 6.10 6.14
N VAL A 325 13.56 4.99 6.83
CA VAL A 325 14.57 3.93 6.95
C VAL A 325 14.25 2.83 5.94
N ALA A 326 15.21 2.48 5.08
CA ALA A 326 15.05 1.35 4.16
C ALA A 326 15.14 0.03 4.93
N LEU A 327 14.02 -0.70 5.04
CA LEU A 327 14.02 -2.03 5.66
C LEU A 327 14.44 -3.09 4.66
N LEU A 328 13.81 -3.07 3.49
CA LEU A 328 13.98 -4.08 2.45
C LEU A 328 14.23 -3.43 1.09
N ARG A 329 15.11 -4.00 0.27
CA ARG A 329 15.09 -3.79 -1.18
C ARG A 329 13.82 -4.44 -1.74
N ALA A 330 13.11 -3.69 -2.57
CA ALA A 330 11.89 -4.13 -3.22
C ALA A 330 12.08 -4.19 -4.74
N THR A 331 11.13 -4.82 -5.42
CA THR A 331 11.15 -4.94 -6.88
C THR A 331 10.34 -3.80 -7.50
N PRO A 332 10.93 -2.93 -8.33
CA PRO A 332 10.16 -1.95 -9.11
C PRO A 332 9.17 -2.67 -10.04
N ALA A 333 7.94 -2.18 -10.11
CA ALA A 333 6.89 -2.73 -10.98
C ALA A 333 6.75 -1.95 -12.30
N SER A 334 7.21 -0.69 -12.34
CA SER A 334 7.22 0.14 -13.55
C SER A 334 8.16 1.34 -13.45
N ASP A 335 8.48 1.94 -14.60
CA ASP A 335 9.14 3.24 -14.77
C ASP A 335 8.35 4.45 -14.20
N ARG A 336 7.14 4.21 -13.69
CA ARG A 336 6.28 5.22 -13.07
C ARG A 336 6.37 5.22 -11.55
N GLY A 337 7.26 4.45 -10.94
CA GLY A 337 7.43 4.43 -9.49
C GLY A 337 6.41 3.56 -8.74
N GLU A 338 5.91 2.51 -9.39
CA GLU A 338 5.15 1.46 -8.71
C GLU A 338 6.10 0.37 -8.21
N VAL A 339 5.75 -0.31 -7.12
CA VAL A 339 6.57 -1.35 -6.48
C VAL A 339 5.73 -2.63 -6.38
N ASN A 340 6.34 -3.78 -6.62
CA ASN A 340 5.65 -5.08 -6.62
C ASN A 340 5.43 -5.66 -5.21
N ASP A 341 6.19 -5.19 -4.24
CA ASP A 341 6.14 -5.65 -2.85
C ASP A 341 5.32 -4.67 -2.01
N HIS A 342 4.19 -5.12 -1.48
CA HIS A 342 3.23 -4.27 -0.78
C HIS A 342 3.23 -4.56 0.73
N PRO A 343 3.57 -3.58 1.59
CA PRO A 343 3.41 -3.71 3.02
C PRO A 343 1.97 -4.00 3.43
N VAL A 344 1.81 -4.94 4.36
CA VAL A 344 0.56 -5.23 5.04
C VAL A 344 0.30 -4.12 6.06
N ASP A 345 -0.97 -3.70 6.21
CA ASP A 345 -1.35 -2.69 7.21
C ASP A 345 -1.61 -3.36 8.53
N GLY A 346 -0.76 -3.07 9.51
CA GLY A 346 -0.73 -3.80 10.76
C GLY A 346 0.68 -4.19 11.16
N PHE A 347 0.93 -4.11 12.46
CA PHE A 347 2.01 -4.83 13.12
C PHE A 347 1.39 -5.95 13.95
N ALA A 348 2.19 -6.97 14.23
CA ALA A 348 1.86 -7.99 15.21
C ALA A 348 3.01 -8.13 16.21
N THR A 349 2.72 -8.68 17.37
CA THR A 349 3.68 -9.10 18.37
C THR A 349 3.78 -10.62 18.34
N LEU A 350 4.99 -11.13 18.20
CA LEU A 350 5.28 -12.57 18.23
C LEU A 350 5.16 -13.12 19.65
N ALA A 351 5.11 -14.45 19.77
CA ALA A 351 5.03 -15.13 21.07
C ALA A 351 6.24 -14.82 21.98
N ASP A 352 7.41 -14.52 21.40
CA ASP A 352 8.62 -14.09 22.11
C ASP A 352 8.65 -12.58 22.42
N GLY A 353 7.57 -11.85 22.14
CA GLY A 353 7.43 -10.42 22.43
C GLY A 353 8.07 -9.51 21.38
N ARG A 354 8.69 -10.03 20.32
CA ARG A 354 9.24 -9.20 19.23
C ARG A 354 8.13 -8.62 18.36
N PRO A 355 8.20 -7.34 17.96
CA PRO A 355 7.34 -6.80 16.93
C PRO A 355 7.62 -7.46 15.58
N ALA A 356 6.60 -7.58 14.74
CA ALA A 356 6.71 -8.10 13.39
C ALA A 356 5.81 -7.32 12.43
N PHE A 357 6.27 -7.24 11.18
CA PHE A 357 5.47 -6.75 10.07
C PHE A 357 5.43 -7.77 8.94
N TYR A 358 4.55 -7.53 7.97
CA TYR A 358 4.39 -8.43 6.83
C TYR A 358 4.47 -7.65 5.53
N VAL A 359 4.96 -8.32 4.49
CA VAL A 359 4.97 -7.82 3.12
C VAL A 359 4.31 -8.86 2.23
N HIS A 360 3.34 -8.43 1.43
CA HIS A 360 2.89 -9.19 0.29
C HIS A 360 3.92 -9.01 -0.83
N GLU A 361 4.76 -10.02 -1.00
CA GLU A 361 5.78 -10.06 -2.03
C GLU A 361 5.21 -10.64 -3.32
N GLY A 362 5.69 -10.16 -4.46
CA GLY A 362 5.29 -10.74 -5.74
C GLY A 362 3.81 -10.52 -6.06
N VAL A 363 3.27 -9.33 -5.77
CA VAL A 363 1.84 -9.05 -5.92
C VAL A 363 1.41 -9.19 -7.39
N PRO A 364 0.59 -10.20 -7.75
CA PRO A 364 0.38 -10.48 -9.16
C PRO A 364 -0.36 -9.34 -9.88
N GLY A 365 0.16 -9.00 -11.06
CA GLY A 365 -0.39 -7.99 -11.96
C GLY A 365 0.20 -6.58 -11.78
N THR A 366 0.92 -6.26 -10.72
CA THR A 366 1.49 -4.90 -10.52
C THR A 366 2.40 -4.46 -11.68
N PHE A 367 3.08 -5.40 -12.33
CA PHE A 367 3.92 -5.14 -13.50
C PHE A 367 3.09 -4.65 -14.69
N LYS A 368 3.21 -3.35 -15.00
CA LYS A 368 2.49 -2.72 -16.14
C LYS A 368 3.27 -2.80 -17.45
N GLU A 369 4.57 -3.02 -17.37
CA GLU A 369 5.42 -3.13 -18.54
C GLU A 369 5.25 -4.52 -19.16
N LEU A 370 4.92 -4.56 -20.45
CA LEU A 370 4.58 -5.78 -21.20
C LEU A 370 5.61 -6.91 -21.05
N CYS A 371 6.85 -6.53 -20.72
CA CYS A 371 8.00 -7.38 -20.54
C CYS A 371 8.05 -8.00 -19.13
N ALA A 372 7.91 -7.19 -18.09
CA ALA A 372 7.83 -7.67 -16.71
C ALA A 372 6.51 -8.44 -16.45
N TYR A 373 5.40 -8.04 -17.06
CA TYR A 373 4.12 -8.75 -16.98
C TYR A 373 4.16 -10.17 -17.58
N ARG A 374 4.90 -10.35 -18.69
CA ARG A 374 5.08 -11.68 -19.30
C ARG A 374 6.10 -12.52 -18.53
N ALA A 375 7.16 -11.89 -18.00
CA ALA A 375 8.10 -12.53 -17.10
C ALA A 375 7.42 -13.00 -15.81
N ASP A 376 6.53 -12.21 -15.21
CA ASP A 376 5.72 -12.59 -14.03
C ASP A 376 4.93 -13.88 -14.27
N LYS A 377 4.25 -13.98 -15.42
CA LYS A 377 3.54 -15.20 -15.86
C LYS A 377 4.47 -16.39 -16.10
N SER A 378 5.67 -16.18 -16.65
CA SER A 378 6.58 -17.27 -17.05
C SER A 378 7.59 -17.68 -15.99
N ALA A 379 7.95 -16.78 -15.07
CA ALA A 379 8.94 -16.99 -14.03
C ALA A 379 8.32 -17.48 -12.72
N GLY A 380 6.99 -17.48 -12.61
CA GLY A 380 6.29 -17.98 -11.41
C GLY A 380 6.73 -17.24 -10.15
N VAL A 381 6.85 -15.90 -10.21
CA VAL A 381 7.20 -15.10 -9.04
C VAL A 381 6.20 -15.45 -7.94
N ALA A 382 6.71 -16.11 -6.89
CA ALA A 382 5.83 -16.65 -5.86
C ALA A 382 5.19 -15.50 -5.10
N SER A 383 3.88 -15.31 -5.31
CA SER A 383 3.05 -14.44 -4.50
C SER A 383 2.98 -15.03 -3.09
N ARG A 384 3.38 -14.26 -2.08
CA ARG A 384 3.43 -14.74 -0.70
C ARG A 384 3.37 -13.59 0.30
N LEU A 385 2.87 -13.90 1.49
CA LEU A 385 3.09 -13.07 2.66
C LEU A 385 4.37 -13.54 3.35
N VAL A 386 5.32 -12.63 3.52
CA VAL A 386 6.53 -12.86 4.31
C VAL A 386 6.45 -12.02 5.56
N ARG A 387 6.68 -12.67 6.69
CA ARG A 387 6.79 -12.06 8.01
C ARG A 387 8.22 -11.65 8.25
N TYR A 388 8.40 -10.46 8.78
CA TYR A 388 9.69 -9.90 9.18
C TYR A 388 9.65 -9.57 10.67
N ALA A 389 10.48 -10.24 11.46
CA ALA A 389 10.61 -9.96 12.89
C ALA A 389 11.61 -8.81 13.10
N LEU A 390 11.22 -7.86 13.94
CA LEU A 390 12.03 -6.71 14.29
C LEU A 390 12.78 -6.97 15.60
N ASP A 391 13.99 -6.44 15.67
CA ASP A 391 14.70 -6.27 16.93
C ASP A 391 14.00 -5.17 17.74
N ARG A 392 13.50 -5.54 18.92
CA ARG A 392 12.75 -4.61 19.76
C ARG A 392 13.61 -3.43 20.23
N ALA A 393 14.84 -3.70 20.68
CA ALA A 393 15.72 -2.67 21.22
C ALA A 393 16.17 -1.70 20.12
N ALA A 394 16.47 -2.20 18.92
CA ALA A 394 16.78 -1.36 17.76
C ALA A 394 15.56 -0.52 17.35
N LEU A 395 14.35 -1.08 17.39
CA LEU A 395 13.13 -0.32 17.07
C LEU A 395 12.83 0.77 18.10
N GLU A 396 13.07 0.50 19.38
CA GLU A 396 12.98 1.49 20.46
C GLU A 396 14.02 2.61 20.27
N ALA A 397 15.25 2.27 19.89
CA ALA A 397 16.30 3.25 19.58
C ALA A 397 15.90 4.13 18.38
N ALA A 398 15.49 3.51 17.26
CA ALA A 398 15.02 4.22 16.07
C ALA A 398 13.81 5.12 16.37
N THR A 399 12.89 4.67 17.24
CA THR A 399 11.77 5.47 17.72
C THR A 399 12.24 6.70 18.49
N ARG A 400 13.19 6.54 19.43
CA ARG A 400 13.75 7.67 20.19
C ARG A 400 14.45 8.67 19.28
N ASP A 401 15.26 8.20 18.34
CA ASP A 401 15.95 9.06 17.36
C ASP A 401 14.96 9.83 16.49
N ALA A 402 13.92 9.15 15.99
CA ALA A 402 12.88 9.77 15.21
C ALA A 402 12.11 10.84 16.00
N LYS A 403 11.74 10.55 17.25
CA LYS A 403 11.06 11.52 18.13
C LYS A 403 11.93 12.76 18.39
N ARG A 404 13.25 12.58 18.60
CA ARG A 404 14.21 13.69 18.72
C ARG A 404 14.29 14.52 17.45
N ALA A 405 14.47 13.88 16.30
CA ALA A 405 14.58 14.57 15.00
C ALA A 405 13.30 15.34 14.63
N LEU A 406 12.13 14.81 15.02
CA LEU A 406 10.85 15.46 14.84
C LEU A 406 10.54 16.55 15.88
N ALA A 407 11.41 16.73 16.89
CA ALA A 407 11.20 17.59 18.05
C ALA A 407 9.85 17.33 18.73
N CYS A 408 9.51 16.06 18.92
CA CYS A 408 8.26 15.69 19.57
C CYS A 408 8.28 16.18 21.02
N ALA A 409 7.18 16.79 21.47
CA ALA A 409 7.00 17.11 22.89
C ALA A 409 7.24 15.86 23.74
N ALA A 410 7.96 16.02 24.86
CA ALA A 410 8.07 14.99 25.87
C ALA A 410 6.65 14.65 26.34
N SER A 411 6.23 13.42 26.05
CA SER A 411 4.92 12.87 26.38
C SER A 411 4.97 12.15 27.71
#